data_AF-A0A9W7AHS4-F1
#
_entry.id   AF-A0A9W7AHS4-F1
#
_cell.length_a   1.000
_cell.length_b   1.000
_cell.length_c   1.000
_cell.angle_alpha   90.00
_cell.angle_beta   90.00
_cell.angle_gamma   90.00
#
_symmetry.space_group_name_H-M   'P 1'
#
loop_
_entity.id
_entity.type
_entity.pdbx_description
1 polymer ?
#
loop_
_entity_poly.entity_id
_entity_poly.type
_entity_poly.pdbx_seq_one_letter_code
_entity_poly.pdbx_strand_id
1 'polypeptide(L)'
;MFKGKNVNVVRKFFHLYIFVVFMPALYMDSEAVVLCVKVGCCGLALLEIYRYECFKCKRGDGGLGEVFKGFKDEKDSKGGGGYEVFLSHISLLFATVATVRRDGGREKYIGIVLVCVCDSMSAVVGSLYGRYKIPGNLSPRTLEGFTAFLLTAYVWVRFGMRGGGMEEMDLLGIYIVSAMEAGTEGIDNIILPVLGAVIWA
;
A
#
# COMPACT_ATOMS: atom_id res chain seq x y z
N MET A 1 -1.45 12.51 22.27
CA MET A 1 -1.70 11.08 22.60
C MET A 1 -2.85 10.58 21.75
N PHE A 2 -2.59 10.15 20.50
CA PHE A 2 -3.62 9.67 19.59
C PHE A 2 -3.50 8.14 19.46
N LYS A 3 -4.38 7.39 20.12
CA LYS A 3 -4.40 5.91 20.15
C LYS A 3 -4.89 5.35 18.80
N GLY A 4 -4.11 4.47 18.16
CA GLY A 4 -4.48 3.40 17.19
C GLY A 4 -5.35 3.74 15.97
N LYS A 5 -6.55 4.30 16.17
CA LYS A 5 -7.51 4.62 15.09
C LYS A 5 -7.01 5.73 14.15
N ASN A 6 -6.35 6.76 14.69
CA ASN A 6 -5.89 7.89 13.87
C ASN A 6 -4.73 7.52 12.94
N VAL A 7 -3.88 6.59 13.33
CA VAL A 7 -2.71 6.15 12.56
C VAL A 7 -3.12 5.42 11.29
N ASN A 8 -4.05 4.46 11.39
CA ASN A 8 -4.58 3.77 10.21
C ASN A 8 -5.23 4.74 9.24
N VAL A 9 -5.98 5.72 9.74
CA VAL A 9 -6.62 6.76 8.92
C VAL A 9 -5.57 7.61 8.21
N VAL A 10 -4.54 8.09 8.92
CA VAL A 10 -3.42 8.84 8.34
C VAL A 10 -2.70 8.02 7.26
N ARG A 11 -2.46 6.73 7.50
CA ARG A 11 -1.88 5.83 6.50
C ARG A 11 -2.74 5.77 5.24
N LYS A 12 -4.05 5.61 5.35
CA LYS A 12 -4.95 5.58 4.19
C LYS A 12 -5.06 6.92 3.47
N PHE A 13 -4.99 8.05 4.19
CA PHE A 13 -4.84 9.36 3.56
C PHE A 13 -3.55 9.47 2.74
N PHE A 14 -2.45 8.94 3.24
CA PHE A 14 -1.19 8.90 2.50
C PHE A 14 -1.28 8.02 1.24
N HIS A 15 -2.01 6.89 1.31
CA HIS A 15 -2.27 6.04 0.14
C HIS A 15 -3.04 6.81 -0.94
N LEU A 16 -4.10 7.53 -0.55
CA LEU A 16 -4.87 8.35 -1.49
C LEU A 16 -4.04 9.52 -2.05
N TYR A 17 -3.21 10.14 -1.22
CA TYR A 17 -2.29 11.20 -1.65
C TYR A 17 -1.31 10.69 -2.72
N ILE A 18 -0.67 9.54 -2.49
CA ILE A 18 0.18 8.87 -3.47
C ILE A 18 -0.59 8.66 -4.78
N PHE A 19 -1.81 8.14 -4.73
CA PHE A 19 -2.62 7.95 -5.93
C PHE A 19 -2.85 9.25 -6.71
N VAL A 20 -3.28 10.31 -6.03
CA VAL A 20 -3.60 11.61 -6.66
C VAL A 20 -2.36 12.27 -7.27
N VAL A 21 -1.20 12.14 -6.64
CA VAL A 21 0.05 12.75 -7.12
C VAL A 21 0.67 11.91 -8.23
N PHE A 22 0.80 10.60 -8.04
CA PHE A 22 1.53 9.75 -8.97
C PHE A 22 0.73 9.36 -10.19
N MET A 23 -0.59 9.15 -10.11
CA MET A 23 -1.36 8.71 -11.28
C MET A 23 -1.27 9.70 -12.46
N PRO A 24 -1.51 11.02 -12.30
CA PRO A 24 -1.34 11.97 -13.39
C PRO A 24 0.09 12.00 -13.92
N ALA A 25 1.08 12.00 -13.04
CA ALA A 25 2.49 12.02 -13.42
C ALA A 25 2.88 10.77 -14.23
N LEU A 26 2.36 9.60 -13.84
CA LEU A 26 2.58 8.32 -14.51
C LEU A 26 1.91 8.24 -15.88
N TYR A 27 0.82 8.98 -16.10
CA TYR A 27 0.21 9.12 -17.43
C TYR A 27 1.02 10.05 -18.33
N MET A 28 1.71 11.05 -17.76
CA MET A 28 2.54 11.98 -18.52
C MET A 28 3.89 11.37 -18.90
N ASP A 29 4.60 10.80 -17.93
CA ASP A 29 5.89 10.15 -18.14
C ASP A 29 6.13 9.08 -17.06
N SER A 30 5.76 7.83 -17.38
CA SER A 30 5.95 6.72 -16.45
C SER A 30 7.43 6.41 -16.20
N GLU A 31 8.32 6.63 -17.17
CA GLU A 31 9.75 6.29 -17.00
C GLU A 31 10.43 7.25 -16.03
N ALA A 32 10.21 8.56 -16.22
CA ALA A 32 10.74 9.59 -15.33
C ALA A 32 10.23 9.40 -13.89
N VAL A 33 8.93 9.13 -13.72
CA VAL A 33 8.34 8.90 -12.39
C VAL A 33 8.93 7.66 -11.73
N VAL A 34 9.01 6.53 -12.46
CA VAL A 34 9.60 5.29 -11.91
C VAL A 34 11.05 5.51 -11.50
N LEU A 35 11.84 6.25 -12.29
CA LEU A 35 13.21 6.61 -11.94
C LEU A 35 13.26 7.48 -10.67
N CYS A 36 12.47 8.55 -10.62
CA CYS A 36 12.39 9.44 -9.46
C CYS A 36 12.02 8.69 -8.18
N VAL A 37 11.06 7.77 -8.23
CA VAL A 37 10.67 6.98 -7.07
C VAL A 37 11.75 5.99 -6.66
N LYS A 38 12.43 5.33 -7.61
CA LYS A 38 13.59 4.47 -7.29
C LYS A 38 14.69 5.25 -6.56
N VAL A 39 15.05 6.43 -7.07
CA VAL A 39 16.02 7.32 -6.42
C VAL A 39 15.53 7.77 -5.03
N GLY A 40 14.25 8.16 -4.92
CA GLY A 40 13.62 8.54 -3.66
C GLY A 40 13.64 7.40 -2.63
N CYS A 41 13.31 6.18 -3.03
CA CYS A 41 13.38 4.99 -2.18
C CYS A 41 14.81 4.72 -1.69
N CYS A 42 15.81 4.85 -2.56
CA CYS A 42 17.22 4.77 -2.15
C CYS A 42 17.57 5.84 -1.11
N GLY A 43 17.15 7.09 -1.34
CA GLY A 43 17.36 8.19 -0.39
C GLY A 43 16.69 7.93 0.97
N LEU A 44 15.44 7.47 0.98
CA LEU A 44 14.71 7.12 2.20
C LEU A 44 15.36 5.94 2.93
N ALA A 45 15.84 4.92 2.21
CA ALA A 45 16.55 3.79 2.81
C ALA A 45 17.87 4.24 3.46
N LEU A 46 18.63 5.11 2.80
CA LEU A 46 19.86 5.68 3.37
C LEU A 46 19.59 6.55 4.61
N LEU A 47 18.54 7.38 4.57
CA LEU A 47 18.10 8.15 5.72
C LEU A 47 17.68 7.25 6.89
N GLU A 48 17.03 6.14 6.60
CA GLU A 48 16.63 5.18 7.63
C GLU A 48 17.82 4.45 8.24
N ILE A 49 18.82 4.05 7.44
CA ILE A 49 20.09 3.51 7.92
C ILE A 49 20.81 4.54 8.80
N TYR A 50 20.88 5.80 8.35
CA TYR A 50 21.51 6.87 9.11
C TYR A 50 20.81 7.09 10.47
N ARG A 51 19.47 7.16 10.47
CA ARG A 51 18.67 7.30 11.69
C ARG A 51 18.92 6.13 12.64
N TYR A 52 18.91 4.91 12.12
CA TYR A 52 19.18 3.71 12.90
C TYR A 52 20.55 3.77 13.60
N GLU A 53 21.60 4.16 12.87
CA GLU A 53 22.95 4.31 13.44
C GLU A 53 23.05 5.45 14.47
N CYS A 54 22.38 6.59 14.25
CA CYS A 54 22.32 7.69 15.22
C CYS A 54 21.67 7.26 16.54
N PHE A 55 20.56 6.52 16.48
CA PHE A 55 19.87 6.00 17.66
C PHE A 55 20.73 4.96 18.42
N LYS A 56 21.36 4.03 17.69
CA LYS A 56 22.25 3.02 18.27
C LYS A 56 23.45 3.64 18.98
N CYS A 57 23.96 4.76 18.48
CA CYS A 57 25.10 5.48 19.04
C CYS A 57 24.77 6.41 20.23
N LYS A 58 23.53 6.44 20.75
CA LYS A 58 23.07 7.36 21.82
C LYS A 58 23.41 8.84 21.56
N ARG A 59 23.58 9.23 20.30
CA ARG A 59 23.73 10.64 19.93
C ARG A 59 22.33 11.25 20.02
N GLY A 60 22.15 12.20 20.93
CA GLY A 60 20.85 12.75 21.30
C GLY A 60 19.96 13.06 20.10
N ASP A 61 18.67 12.76 20.24
CA ASP A 61 17.59 13.00 19.27
C ASP A 61 17.43 14.51 19.02
N GLY A 62 18.30 15.06 18.18
CA GLY A 62 18.19 16.44 17.71
C GLY A 62 17.19 16.51 16.56
N GLY A 63 15.96 16.94 16.86
CA GLY A 63 14.94 17.42 15.90
C GLY A 63 14.31 16.40 14.95
N LEU A 64 15.10 15.49 14.36
CA LEU A 64 14.61 14.51 13.39
C LEU A 64 13.74 13.44 14.05
N GLY A 65 14.12 12.86 15.18
CA GLY A 65 13.31 11.83 15.83
C GLY A 65 11.97 12.37 16.35
N GLU A 66 11.86 13.66 16.66
CA GLU A 66 10.58 14.29 16.99
C GLU A 66 9.63 14.42 15.79
N VAL A 67 10.13 14.84 14.62
CA VAL A 67 9.32 14.90 13.38
C VAL A 67 8.81 13.50 13.00
N PHE A 68 9.66 12.49 13.16
CA PHE A 68 9.32 11.11 12.79
C PHE A 68 8.38 10.42 13.79
N LYS A 69 8.37 10.79 15.08
CA LYS A 69 7.39 10.26 16.06
C LYS A 69 5.93 10.46 15.62
N GLY A 70 5.64 11.48 14.80
CA GLY A 70 4.31 11.75 14.25
C GLY A 70 3.83 10.73 13.21
N PHE A 71 4.74 10.00 12.56
CA PHE A 71 4.45 9.02 11.51
C PHE A 71 4.44 7.57 12.01
N LYS A 72 4.45 7.38 13.33
CA LYS A 72 4.49 6.07 14.02
C LYS A 72 3.26 5.22 13.71
N ASP A 73 3.46 4.01 13.18
CA ASP A 73 2.41 2.98 13.06
C ASP A 73 2.55 1.86 14.11
N GLU A 74 1.41 1.34 14.57
CA GLU A 74 1.33 0.15 15.44
C GLU A 74 1.87 -1.10 14.72
N LYS A 75 1.78 -1.12 13.38
CA LYS A 75 2.40 -2.15 12.52
C LYS A 75 3.94 -2.13 12.57
N ASP A 76 4.55 -0.96 12.66
CA ASP A 76 6.01 -0.80 12.75
C ASP A 76 6.54 -1.07 14.18
N SER A 77 5.65 -1.16 15.17
CA SER A 77 5.97 -1.34 16.60
C SER A 77 6.05 -2.81 17.05
N LYS A 78 5.59 -3.77 16.24
CA LYS A 78 5.53 -5.21 16.61
C LYS A 78 6.82 -5.98 16.36
N GLY A 79 7.85 -5.35 15.80
CA GLY A 79 9.17 -5.94 15.54
C GLY A 79 10.04 -6.10 16.78
N GLY A 80 9.56 -6.81 17.81
CA GLY A 80 10.32 -7.65 18.76
C GLY A 80 11.57 -7.15 19.50
N GLY A 81 12.07 -5.94 19.29
CA GLY A 81 13.25 -5.45 19.98
C GLY A 81 13.53 -4.02 19.62
N GLY A 82 13.08 -3.06 20.43
CA GLY A 82 13.62 -1.69 20.60
C GLY A 82 13.94 -0.77 19.40
N TYR A 83 13.89 -1.22 18.15
CA TYR A 83 14.26 -0.48 16.94
C TYR A 83 13.04 -0.42 16.00
N GLU A 84 12.35 0.72 16.08
CA GLU A 84 11.12 1.04 15.32
C GLU A 84 11.54 1.49 13.90
N VAL A 85 11.23 0.76 12.82
CA VAL A 85 11.68 1.04 11.44
C VAL A 85 10.52 1.53 10.55
N PHE A 86 10.70 2.61 9.79
CA PHE A 86 9.69 3.24 8.89
C PHE A 86 9.42 2.47 7.59
N LEU A 87 9.42 1.14 7.65
CA LEU A 87 9.36 0.28 6.47
C LEU A 87 8.05 0.40 5.70
N SER A 88 6.93 0.64 6.38
CA SER A 88 5.59 0.64 5.77
C SER A 88 5.40 1.68 4.65
N HIS A 89 6.05 2.84 4.74
CA HIS A 89 5.96 3.92 3.74
C HIS A 89 6.94 3.70 2.59
N ILE A 90 8.15 3.22 2.90
CA ILE A 90 9.16 2.85 1.91
C ILE A 90 8.66 1.67 1.07
N SER A 91 8.06 0.66 1.71
CA SER A 91 7.52 -0.53 1.05
C SER A 91 6.34 -0.20 0.14
N LEU A 92 5.48 0.75 0.55
CA LEU A 92 4.38 1.24 -0.24
C LEU A 92 4.88 1.92 -1.53
N LEU A 93 5.78 2.90 -1.40
CA LEU A 93 6.35 3.61 -2.55
C LEU A 93 7.10 2.66 -3.48
N PHE A 94 7.93 1.79 -2.90
CA PHE A 94 8.72 0.84 -3.65
C PHE A 94 7.84 -0.14 -4.41
N ALA A 95 6.95 -0.87 -3.74
CA ALA A 95 6.19 -1.93 -4.39
C ALA A 95 5.18 -1.40 -5.41
N THR A 96 4.52 -0.28 -5.13
CA THR A 96 3.52 0.29 -6.06
C THR A 96 4.15 0.85 -7.33
N VAL A 97 5.33 1.47 -7.25
CA VAL A 97 5.97 2.11 -8.41
C VAL A 97 7.00 1.20 -9.09
N ALA A 98 7.68 0.31 -8.36
CA ALA A 98 8.60 -0.66 -8.95
C ALA A 98 7.89 -1.72 -9.80
N THR A 99 6.59 -1.93 -9.56
CA THR A 99 5.76 -2.86 -10.36
C THR A 99 5.13 -2.21 -11.59
N VAL A 100 5.32 -0.90 -11.78
CA VAL A 100 4.90 -0.22 -13.01
C VAL A 100 5.78 -0.69 -14.16
N ARG A 101 5.13 -1.32 -15.15
CA ARG A 101 5.80 -1.81 -16.35
C ARG A 101 6.05 -0.67 -17.33
N ARG A 102 7.17 -0.79 -18.05
CA ARG A 102 7.54 0.13 -19.14
C ARG A 102 6.58 -0.02 -20.33
N ASP A 103 6.31 -1.26 -20.70
CA ASP A 103 5.43 -1.63 -21.81
C ASP A 103 4.09 -2.17 -21.26
N GLY A 104 3.00 -1.90 -21.98
CA GLY A 104 1.65 -2.28 -21.61
C GLY A 104 0.68 -1.10 -21.64
N GLY A 105 -0.61 -1.42 -21.68
CA GLY A 105 -1.72 -0.48 -21.61
C GLY A 105 -1.92 0.10 -20.21
N ARG A 106 -3.15 0.05 -19.71
CA ARG A 106 -3.52 0.63 -18.41
C ARG A 106 -3.28 -0.32 -17.24
N GLU A 107 -3.01 -1.59 -17.53
CA GLU A 107 -2.67 -2.67 -16.61
C GLU A 107 -1.39 -2.40 -15.83
N LYS A 108 -0.44 -1.63 -16.39
CA LYS A 108 0.81 -1.26 -15.71
C LYS A 108 0.62 -0.45 -14.43
N TYR A 109 -0.57 0.09 -14.18
CA TYR A 109 -0.89 0.85 -12.97
C TYR A 109 -1.66 0.03 -11.91
N ILE A 110 -1.89 -1.26 -12.15
CA ILE A 110 -2.73 -2.10 -11.28
C ILE A 110 -2.25 -2.12 -9.83
N GLY A 111 -0.92 -2.16 -9.60
CA GLY A 111 -0.38 -2.21 -8.25
C GLY A 111 -0.67 -0.97 -7.42
N ILE A 112 -0.61 0.21 -8.05
CA ILE A 112 -0.99 1.48 -7.41
C ILE A 112 -2.47 1.47 -7.05
N VAL A 113 -3.32 0.98 -7.94
CA VAL A 113 -4.77 0.97 -7.72
C VAL A 113 -5.18 -0.02 -6.64
N LEU A 114 -4.60 -1.23 -6.64
CA LEU A 114 -4.90 -2.25 -5.63
C LEU A 114 -4.58 -1.76 -4.22
N VAL A 115 -3.44 -1.09 -4.02
CA VAL A 115 -3.07 -0.60 -2.69
C VAL A 115 -3.73 0.74 -2.37
N CYS A 116 -3.68 1.70 -3.29
CA CYS A 116 -4.11 3.04 -2.95
C CYS A 116 -5.62 3.23 -2.95
N VAL A 117 -6.32 2.52 -3.83
CA VAL A 117 -7.78 2.61 -3.96
C VAL A 117 -8.44 1.41 -3.28
N CYS A 118 -8.11 0.19 -3.68
CA CYS A 118 -8.87 -0.99 -3.24
C CYS A 118 -8.65 -1.28 -1.74
N ASP A 119 -7.40 -1.32 -1.26
CA ASP A 119 -7.08 -1.52 0.17
C ASP A 119 -7.53 -0.32 1.04
N SER A 120 -7.53 0.90 0.50
CA SER A 120 -8.14 2.06 1.19
C SER A 120 -9.65 1.90 1.34
N MET A 121 -10.36 1.52 0.28
CA MET A 121 -11.80 1.31 0.30
C MET A 121 -12.20 0.14 1.19
N SER A 122 -11.44 -0.96 1.17
CA SER A 122 -11.61 -2.07 2.12
C SER A 122 -11.53 -1.59 3.56
N ALA A 123 -10.51 -0.81 3.90
CA ALA A 123 -10.32 -0.31 5.27
C ALA A 123 -11.40 0.70 5.68
N VAL A 124 -11.80 1.63 4.80
CA VAL A 124 -12.85 2.61 5.08
C VAL A 124 -14.19 1.90 5.27
N VAL A 125 -14.61 1.06 4.33
CA VAL A 125 -15.88 0.34 4.43
C VAL A 125 -15.86 -0.63 5.60
N GLY A 126 -14.77 -1.37 5.79
CA GLY A 126 -14.62 -2.30 6.90
C GLY A 126 -14.63 -1.61 8.28
N SER A 127 -14.13 -0.37 8.38
CA SER A 127 -14.14 0.39 9.64
C SER A 127 -15.47 1.09 9.93
N LEU A 128 -16.22 1.51 8.91
CA LEU A 128 -17.51 2.19 9.05
C LEU A 128 -18.69 1.22 9.15
N TYR A 129 -18.68 0.17 8.34
CA TYR A 129 -19.82 -0.74 8.14
C TYR A 129 -19.51 -2.19 8.50
N GLY A 130 -18.28 -2.53 8.88
CA GLY A 130 -17.88 -3.90 9.18
C GLY A 130 -18.60 -4.49 10.39
N ARG A 131 -19.49 -5.45 10.15
CA ARG A 131 -20.19 -6.22 11.20
C ARG A 131 -19.70 -7.65 11.25
N TYR A 132 -19.44 -8.25 10.09
CA TYR A 132 -19.08 -9.65 9.98
C TYR A 132 -17.57 -9.79 9.77
N LYS A 133 -16.87 -10.30 10.79
CA LYS A 133 -15.44 -10.61 10.66
C LYS A 133 -15.24 -11.82 9.75
N ILE A 134 -14.14 -11.81 9.01
CA ILE A 134 -13.76 -12.96 8.19
C ILE A 134 -13.48 -14.16 9.13
N PRO A 135 -14.06 -15.34 8.85
CA PRO A 135 -13.90 -16.52 9.71
C PRO A 135 -12.42 -16.90 9.84
N GLY A 136 -11.99 -17.23 11.06
CA GLY A 136 -10.65 -17.81 11.29
C GLY A 136 -9.78 -17.13 12.34
N ASN A 137 -10.24 -16.09 13.05
CA ASN A 137 -9.49 -15.37 14.12
C ASN A 137 -8.10 -14.82 13.75
N LEU A 138 -7.64 -15.01 12.50
CA LEU A 138 -6.31 -14.69 12.01
C LEU A 138 -6.19 -13.25 11.46
N SER A 139 -7.32 -12.57 11.25
CA SER A 139 -7.36 -11.26 10.59
C SER A 139 -8.49 -10.38 11.16
N PRO A 140 -8.28 -9.08 11.41
CA PRO A 140 -9.31 -8.13 11.84
C PRO A 140 -10.23 -7.71 10.68
N ARG A 141 -10.02 -8.23 9.47
CA ARG A 141 -10.77 -7.86 8.26
C ARG A 141 -12.21 -8.32 8.36
N THR A 142 -13.07 -7.62 7.63
CA THR A 142 -14.53 -7.83 7.62
C THR A 142 -15.00 -8.20 6.23
N LEU A 143 -16.12 -8.92 6.12
CA LEU A 143 -16.74 -9.27 4.84
C LEU A 143 -17.12 -8.01 4.06
N GLU A 144 -17.53 -6.95 4.75
CA GLU A 144 -17.84 -5.64 4.15
C GLU A 144 -16.59 -4.96 3.57
N GLY A 145 -15.45 -5.07 4.24
CA GLY A 145 -14.17 -4.58 3.69
C GLY A 145 -13.73 -5.39 2.45
N PHE A 146 -13.78 -6.72 2.55
CA PHE A 146 -13.46 -7.62 1.44
C PHE A 146 -14.34 -7.37 0.22
N THR A 147 -15.65 -7.20 0.41
CA THR A 147 -16.58 -6.89 -0.69
C THR A 147 -16.30 -5.52 -1.30
N ALA A 148 -15.94 -4.52 -0.51
CA ALA A 148 -15.51 -3.23 -1.04
C ALA A 148 -14.22 -3.33 -1.88
N PHE A 149 -13.24 -4.12 -1.43
CA PHE A 149 -12.03 -4.41 -2.21
C PHE A 149 -12.40 -5.05 -3.55
N LEU A 150 -13.19 -6.13 -3.52
CA LEU A 150 -13.58 -6.89 -4.70
C LEU A 150 -14.33 -6.01 -5.71
N LEU A 151 -15.30 -5.22 -5.26
CA LEU A 151 -16.08 -4.32 -6.11
C LEU A 151 -15.20 -3.23 -6.75
N THR A 152 -14.31 -2.63 -5.98
CA THR A 152 -13.42 -1.58 -6.52
C THR A 152 -12.39 -2.13 -7.50
N ALA A 153 -11.82 -3.31 -7.22
CA ALA A 153 -10.95 -4.02 -8.16
C ALA A 153 -11.72 -4.41 -9.44
N TYR A 154 -12.94 -4.92 -9.32
CA TYR A 154 -13.81 -5.24 -10.46
C TYR A 154 -14.06 -4.03 -11.35
N VAL A 155 -14.49 -2.90 -10.76
CA VAL A 155 -14.76 -1.66 -11.50
C VAL A 155 -13.51 -1.17 -12.23
N TRP A 156 -12.35 -1.20 -11.56
CA TRP A 156 -11.11 -0.77 -12.19
C TRP A 156 -10.68 -1.68 -13.34
N VAL A 157 -10.64 -3.00 -13.12
CA VAL A 157 -10.25 -3.96 -14.16
C VAL A 157 -11.18 -3.86 -15.37
N ARG A 158 -12.49 -3.79 -15.13
CA ARG A 158 -13.51 -3.76 -16.18
C ARG A 158 -13.52 -2.45 -17.00
N PHE A 159 -13.47 -1.31 -16.34
CA PHE A 159 -13.64 0.00 -16.99
C PHE A 159 -12.34 0.79 -17.09
N GLY A 160 -11.55 0.79 -16.01
CA GLY A 160 -10.27 1.50 -15.94
C GLY A 160 -9.18 0.86 -16.81
N MET A 161 -9.11 -0.47 -16.85
CA MET A 161 -8.08 -1.21 -17.57
C MET A 161 -8.56 -1.67 -18.96
N ARG A 162 -9.61 -2.50 -18.98
CA ARG A 162 -10.15 -3.15 -20.19
C ARG A 162 -11.16 -2.30 -20.98
N GLY A 163 -11.52 -1.11 -20.50
CA GLY A 163 -12.34 -0.14 -21.22
C GLY A 163 -13.73 -0.63 -21.64
N GLY A 164 -14.29 -1.64 -20.98
CA GLY A 164 -15.53 -2.23 -21.47
C GLY A 164 -15.50 -3.75 -21.65
N GLY A 165 -14.33 -4.39 -21.57
CA GLY A 165 -14.19 -5.85 -21.70
C GLY A 165 -13.85 -6.53 -20.37
N MET A 166 -14.02 -7.85 -20.30
CA MET A 166 -13.51 -8.65 -19.18
C MET A 166 -13.21 -10.06 -19.65
N GLU A 167 -12.05 -10.57 -19.28
CA GLU A 167 -11.66 -11.96 -19.54
C GLU A 167 -11.96 -12.83 -18.31
N GLU A 168 -12.09 -14.14 -18.50
CA GLU A 168 -12.28 -15.08 -17.39
C GLU A 168 -11.11 -15.02 -16.39
N MET A 169 -9.89 -14.82 -16.90
CA MET A 169 -8.68 -14.68 -16.08
C MET A 169 -8.68 -13.38 -15.26
N ASP A 170 -9.37 -12.33 -15.72
CA ASP A 170 -9.50 -11.08 -14.96
C ASP A 170 -10.34 -11.31 -13.69
N LEU A 171 -11.44 -12.07 -13.80
CA LEU A 171 -12.29 -12.41 -12.66
C LEU A 171 -11.51 -13.24 -11.63
N LEU A 172 -10.81 -14.29 -12.10
CA LEU A 172 -9.97 -15.11 -11.23
C LEU A 172 -8.90 -14.26 -10.54
N GLY A 173 -8.25 -13.37 -11.29
CA GLY A 173 -7.26 -12.43 -10.76
C GLY A 173 -7.81 -11.57 -9.63
N ILE A 174 -8.99 -10.96 -9.82
CA ILE A 174 -9.68 -10.15 -8.81
C ILE A 174 -9.96 -10.97 -7.54
N TYR A 175 -10.45 -12.19 -7.67
CA TYR A 175 -10.69 -13.06 -6.52
C TYR A 175 -9.40 -13.38 -5.76
N ILE A 176 -8.31 -13.68 -6.47
CA ILE A 176 -7.01 -13.99 -5.86
C ILE A 176 -6.47 -12.78 -5.07
N VAL A 177 -6.46 -11.58 -5.66
CA VAL A 177 -5.95 -10.39 -4.96
C VAL A 177 -6.84 -9.98 -3.78
N SER A 178 -8.16 -10.16 -3.89
CA SER A 178 -9.09 -9.87 -2.79
C SER A 178 -8.90 -10.85 -1.64
N ALA A 179 -8.72 -12.15 -1.94
CA ALA A 179 -8.46 -13.17 -0.94
C ALA A 179 -7.11 -12.93 -0.24
N MET A 180 -6.11 -12.48 -0.99
CA MET A 180 -4.80 -12.10 -0.44
C MET A 180 -4.91 -10.91 0.52
N GLU A 181 -5.71 -9.88 0.20
CA GLU A 181 -5.96 -8.73 1.09
C GLU A 181 -6.64 -9.17 2.40
N ALA A 182 -7.63 -10.05 2.30
CA ALA A 182 -8.34 -10.57 3.47
C ALA A 182 -7.45 -11.42 4.38
N GLY A 183 -6.55 -12.22 3.78
CA GLY A 183 -5.72 -13.21 4.45
C GLY A 183 -4.37 -12.72 4.95
N THR A 184 -3.91 -11.53 4.55
CA THR A 184 -2.57 -11.02 4.93
C THR A 184 -2.63 -9.84 5.90
N GLU A 185 -1.77 -9.87 6.90
CA GLU A 185 -1.53 -8.75 7.81
C GLU A 185 -0.10 -8.23 7.64
N GLY A 186 0.04 -6.91 7.44
CA GLY A 186 1.32 -6.20 7.53
C GLY A 186 2.17 -6.20 6.26
N ILE A 187 1.92 -7.09 5.30
CA ILE A 187 2.65 -7.15 4.01
C ILE A 187 1.79 -6.77 2.79
N ASP A 188 0.56 -6.31 3.02
CA ASP A 188 -0.43 -5.91 2.02
C ASP A 188 0.13 -4.88 1.01
N ASN A 189 0.91 -3.92 1.50
CA ASN A 189 1.54 -2.87 0.69
C ASN A 189 2.60 -3.39 -0.30
N ILE A 190 3.12 -4.60 -0.10
CA ILE A 190 4.12 -5.23 -0.98
C ILE A 190 3.48 -6.32 -1.84
N ILE A 191 2.68 -7.19 -1.22
CA ILE A 191 2.15 -8.37 -1.90
C ILE A 191 1.10 -7.99 -2.94
N LEU A 192 0.23 -7.01 -2.68
CA LEU A 192 -0.84 -6.65 -3.62
C LEU A 192 -0.28 -6.05 -4.93
N PRO A 193 0.69 -5.11 -4.92
CA PRO A 193 1.27 -4.62 -6.16
C PRO A 193 2.00 -5.70 -6.96
N VAL A 194 2.79 -6.54 -6.27
CA VAL A 194 3.56 -7.61 -6.92
C VAL A 194 2.63 -8.64 -7.54
N LEU A 195 1.62 -9.09 -6.80
CA LEU A 195 0.65 -10.06 -7.25
C LEU A 195 -0.18 -9.53 -8.43
N GLY A 196 -0.62 -8.27 -8.36
CA GLY A 196 -1.31 -7.63 -9.48
C GLY A 196 -0.44 -7.56 -10.73
N ALA A 197 0.83 -7.17 -10.59
CA ALA A 197 1.73 -7.11 -11.74
C ALA A 197 2.05 -8.48 -12.35
N VAL A 198 1.95 -9.57 -11.58
CA VAL A 198 2.14 -10.95 -12.08
C VAL A 198 0.89 -11.47 -12.78
N ILE A 199 -0.30 -11.21 -12.23
CA ILE A 199 -1.57 -11.70 -12.78
C ILE A 199 -1.90 -11.03 -14.13
N TRP A 200 -1.63 -9.73 -14.25
CA TRP A 200 -1.91 -8.93 -15.44
C TRP A 200 -0.64 -8.55 -16.22
N ALA A 201 0.36 -9.44 -16.19
CA ALA A 201 1.65 -9.33 -16.91
C ALA A 201 1.54 -9.64 -18.40
#